data_AF-A0ABD7MIS9-F1
#
_entry.id   AF-A0ABD7MIS9-F1
#
_cell.length_a   1.000
_cell.length_b   1.000
_cell.length_c   1.000
_cell.angle_alpha   90.00
_cell.angle_beta   90.00
_cell.angle_gamma   90.00
#
_symmetry.space_group_name_H-M   'P 1'
#
loop_
_entity.id
_entity.type
_entity.pdbx_description
1 polymer ?
#
loop_
_entity_poly.entity_id
_entity_poly.type
_entity_poly.pdbx_seq_one_letter_code
_entity_poly.pdbx_strand_id
1 'polypeptide(L)'
;MAGLRNNNNTQNAQWADYVGDILRGAQPINQLVPQHPYLNDVPLIDELRHQNTHHVILLTLDVAKKKKKKKKKKKKKKKYSAQ
;
A
#
# COMPACT_ATOMS: atom_id res chain seq x y z
N MET A 1 13.27 -20.75 6.53
CA MET A 1 11.89 -20.60 6.00
C MET A 1 11.26 -19.43 6.74
N ALA A 2 11.11 -18.27 6.11
CA ALA A 2 10.44 -17.12 6.72
C ALA A 2 8.93 -17.35 6.63
N GLY A 3 8.28 -17.51 7.78
CA GLY A 3 6.84 -17.73 7.87
C GLY A 3 6.09 -16.58 7.19
N LEU A 4 5.16 -16.95 6.31
CA LEU A 4 4.21 -16.03 5.68
C LEU A 4 3.32 -15.46 6.79
N ARG A 5 3.65 -14.27 7.30
CA ARG A 5 2.84 -13.55 8.29
C ARG A 5 1.48 -13.25 7.68
N ASN A 6 0.49 -13.92 8.24
CA ASN A 6 -0.94 -13.78 8.02
C ASN A 6 -1.41 -12.47 8.68
N ASN A 7 -1.44 -11.40 7.88
CA ASN A 7 -1.92 -10.06 8.27
C ASN A 7 -3.44 -9.97 8.47
N ASN A 8 -4.14 -11.10 8.50
CA ASN A 8 -5.59 -11.19 8.66
C ASN A 8 -6.04 -11.29 10.11
N ASN A 9 -5.09 -11.39 11.06
CA ASN A 9 -5.46 -11.30 12.45
C ASN A 9 -5.57 -9.80 12.77
N THR A 10 -6.79 -9.37 13.07
CA THR A 10 -7.11 -8.11 13.77
C THR A 10 -6.47 -8.16 15.16
N GLN A 11 -5.14 -8.25 15.22
CA GLN A 11 -4.40 -8.20 16.47
C GLN A 11 -4.43 -6.75 16.92
N ASN A 12 -5.37 -6.48 17.81
CA ASN A 12 -5.47 -5.28 18.63
C ASN A 12 -5.98 -4.04 17.91
N ALA A 13 -7.26 -4.10 17.53
CA ALA A 13 -8.05 -2.91 17.23
C ALA A 13 -8.48 -2.13 18.49
N GLN A 14 -8.21 -2.63 19.70
CA GLN A 14 -8.58 -1.99 20.97
C GLN A 14 -7.36 -1.32 21.62
N TRP A 15 -7.58 -0.12 22.19
CA TRP A 15 -6.55 0.71 22.82
C TRP A 15 -5.75 -0.02 23.91
N ALA A 16 -6.45 -0.78 24.76
CA ALA A 16 -5.83 -1.49 25.89
C ALA A 16 -4.79 -2.52 25.43
N ASP A 17 -5.10 -3.25 24.36
CA ASP A 17 -4.22 -4.29 23.86
C ASP A 17 -3.02 -3.70 23.09
N TYR A 18 -3.21 -2.60 22.35
CA TYR A 18 -2.12 -1.86 21.70
C TYR A 18 -1.10 -1.31 22.70
N VAL A 19 -1.56 -0.63 23.76
CA VAL A 19 -0.68 -0.11 24.82
C VAL A 19 -0.04 -1.26 25.60
N GLY A 20 -0.81 -2.31 25.88
CA GLY A 20 -0.30 -3.51 26.54
C GLY A 20 0.86 -4.16 25.76
N ASP A 21 0.75 -4.27 24.45
CA ASP A 21 1.80 -4.86 23.61
C ASP A 21 3.04 -3.99 23.48
N ILE A 22 2.89 -2.65 23.48
CA ILE A 22 4.02 -1.72 23.54
C ILE A 22 4.78 -1.89 24.85
N LEU A 23 4.06 -1.87 25.98
CA LEU A 23 4.66 -1.99 27.31
C LEU A 23 5.33 -3.36 27.52
N ARG A 24 4.80 -4.42 26.89
CA ARG A 24 5.38 -5.76 26.90
C ARG A 24 6.53 -5.95 25.90
N GLY A 25 6.82 -4.96 25.06
CA GLY A 25 7.83 -5.07 23.99
C GLY A 25 7.46 -6.08 22.89
N ALA A 26 6.18 -6.45 22.77
CA ALA A 26 5.68 -7.38 21.77
C ALA A 26 5.42 -6.69 20.41
N GLN A 27 5.35 -5.35 20.39
CA GLN A 27 5.17 -4.55 19.18
C GLN A 27 6.48 -4.50 18.37
N PRO A 28 6.49 -4.97 17.11
CA PRO A 28 7.68 -4.88 16.28
C PRO A 28 7.93 -3.44 15.85
N ILE A 29 9.15 -2.96 16.06
CA ILE A 29 9.56 -1.54 15.92
C ILE A 29 9.50 -1.04 14.45
N ASN A 30 9.51 -1.96 13.47
CA ASN A 30 9.56 -1.63 12.03
C ASN A 30 8.45 -2.35 11.24
N GLN A 31 7.18 -2.03 11.51
CA GLN A 31 6.07 -2.54 10.69
C GLN A 31 5.95 -1.75 9.38
N LEU A 32 5.72 -2.46 8.27
CA LEU A 32 5.49 -1.85 6.96
C LEU A 32 4.23 -0.98 6.95
N VAL A 33 3.26 -1.32 7.79
CA VAL A 33 2.01 -0.59 7.93
C VAL A 33 1.77 -0.40 9.44
N PRO A 34 1.69 0.85 9.94
CA PRO A 34 1.37 1.09 11.34
C PRO A 34 -0.06 0.66 11.61
N GLN A 35 -0.23 -0.25 12.57
CA GLN A 35 -1.53 -0.66 13.08
C GLN A 35 -1.82 0.16 14.35
N HIS A 36 -2.40 1.35 14.16
CA HIS A 36 -2.82 2.20 15.28
C HIS A 36 -4.35 2.31 15.28
N PRO A 37 -5.04 2.05 16.41
CA PRO A 37 -6.51 2.08 16.48
C PRO A 37 -7.09 3.39 15.93
N TYR A 38 -6.48 4.52 16.29
CA TYR A 38 -6.94 5.84 15.84
C TYR A 38 -6.52 6.21 14.41
N LEU A 39 -5.66 5.43 13.73
CA LEU A 39 -5.24 5.79 12.38
C LEU A 39 -6.40 5.74 11.38
N ASN A 40 -7.47 5.00 11.66
CA ASN A 40 -8.65 4.96 10.79
C ASN A 40 -9.68 6.05 11.16
N ASP A 41 -9.58 6.63 12.35
CA ASP A 41 -10.48 7.68 12.84
C ASP A 41 -9.98 9.09 12.50
N VAL A 42 -8.72 9.21 12.03
CA VAL A 42 -8.14 10.48 11.59
C VAL A 42 -8.81 10.89 10.27
N PRO A 43 -9.56 12.02 10.22
CA PRO A 43 -10.11 12.50 8.97
C PRO A 43 -8.97 12.78 7.97
N LEU A 44 -9.20 12.48 6.69
CA LEU A 44 -8.22 12.62 5.57
C LEU A 44 -7.06 11.62 5.57
N ILE A 45 -6.97 10.71 6.55
CA ILE A 45 -5.87 9.73 6.59
C ILE A 45 -5.86 8.81 5.37
N ASP A 46 -7.04 8.44 4.86
CA ASP A 46 -7.16 7.63 3.66
C ASP A 46 -6.64 8.39 2.45
N GLU A 47 -6.97 9.67 2.30
CA GLU A 47 -6.44 10.50 1.21
C GLU A 47 -4.91 10.62 1.29
N LEU A 48 -4.37 10.86 2.50
CA LEU A 48 -2.93 10.94 2.73
C LEU A 48 -2.22 9.61 2.43
N ARG A 49 -2.83 8.49 2.80
CA ARG A 49 -2.35 7.13 2.46
C ARG A 49 -2.33 6.93 0.95
N HIS A 50 -3.39 7.33 0.24
CA HIS A 50 -3.46 7.19 -1.23
C HIS A 50 -2.40 8.03 -1.94
N GLN A 51 -2.12 9.25 -1.48
CA GLN A 51 -1.10 10.10 -2.08
C GLN A 51 0.32 9.56 -1.86
N ASN A 52 0.58 8.95 -0.70
CA ASN A 52 1.91 8.46 -0.33
C ASN A 52 2.15 6.97 -0.62
N THR A 53 1.13 6.23 -1.08
CA THR A 53 1.25 4.81 -1.41
C THR A 53 1.65 4.61 -2.86
N HIS A 54 2.80 3.95 -3.09
CA HIS A 54 3.27 3.59 -4.42
C HIS A 54 2.92 2.14 -4.76
N HIS A 55 1.98 1.95 -5.71
CA HIS A 55 1.67 0.62 -6.24
C HIS A 55 2.74 0.17 -7.25
N VAL A 56 3.49 -0.86 -6.89
CA VAL A 56 4.49 -1.50 -7.77
C VAL A 56 3.90 -2.78 -8.35
N ILE A 57 3.94 -2.92 -9.68
CA ILE A 57 3.58 -4.16 -10.37
C ILE A 57 4.83 -4.71 -11.04
N LEU A 58 5.23 -5.92 -10.64
CA LEU A 58 6.31 -6.67 -11.28
C LEU A 58 5.79 -7.29 -12.57
N LEU A 59 6.49 -7.01 -13.67
CA LEU A 59 6.15 -7.52 -15.00
C LEU A 59 7.37 -8.18 -15.62
N THR A 60 7.14 -9.24 -16.38
CA THR A 60 8.17 -9.78 -17.27
C THR A 60 8.50 -8.76 -18.37
N LEU A 61 9.73 -8.81 -18.89
CA LEU A 61 10.24 -7.84 -19.88
C LEU A 61 9.33 -7.71 -21.10
N ASP A 62 8.76 -8.82 -21.58
CA ASP A 62 7.87 -8.83 -22.74
C ASP A 62 6.56 -8.10 -22.47
N VAL A 63 5.96 -8.35 -21.30
CA VAL A 63 4.72 -7.69 -20.89
C VAL A 63 4.95 -6.19 -20.69
N ALA A 64 6.08 -5.81 -20.08
CA ALA A 64 6.47 -4.42 -19.90
C ALA A 64 6.66 -3.69 -21.24
N LYS A 65 7.39 -4.30 -22.19
CA LYS A 65 7.59 -3.77 -23.55
C LYS A 65 6.26 -3.60 -24.28
N LYS A 66 5.35 -4.58 -24.20
CA LYS A 66 4.02 -4.52 -24.83
C LYS A 66 3.17 -3.38 -24.25
N LYS A 67 3.13 -3.23 -22.92
CA LYS A 67 2.42 -2.12 -22.23
C LYS A 67 2.99 -0.75 -22.63
N LYS A 68 4.32 -0.61 -22.71
CA LYS A 68 5.00 0.63 -23.16
C LYS A 68 4.60 1.01 -24.60
N LYS A 69 4.60 0.05 -25.53
CA LYS A 69 4.16 0.26 -26.93
C LYS A 69 2.69 0.69 -27.00
N LYS A 70 1.79 0.03 -26.25
CA LYS A 70 0.36 0.39 -26.19
C LYS A 70 0.13 1.81 -25.66
N LYS A 71 0.85 2.21 -24.60
CA LYS A 71 0.79 3.57 -24.02
C LYS A 71 1.22 4.64 -25.04
N LYS A 72 2.32 4.42 -25.79
CA LYS A 72 2.77 5.32 -26.85
C LYS A 72 1.73 5.49 -27.97
N LYS A 73 1.13 4.37 -28.45
CA LYS A 73 0.07 4.43 -29.47
C LYS A 73 -1.14 5.23 -28.99
N LYS A 74 -1.60 5.02 -27.74
CA LYS A 74 -2.73 5.78 -27.15
C LYS A 74 -2.43 7.27 -27.06
N LYS A 75 -1.21 7.66 -26.65
CA LYS A 75 -0.79 9.08 -26.60
C LYS A 75 -0.78 9.72 -27.99
N LYS A 76 -0.24 9.03 -29.00
CA LYS A 76 -0.26 9.54 -30.39
C LYS A 76 -1.70 9.74 -30.88
N LYS A 77 -2.56 8.74 -30.73
CA LYS A 77 -3.99 8.86 -31.11
C LYS A 77 -4.68 10.05 -30.44
N LYS A 78 -4.45 10.26 -29.14
CA LYS A 78 -5.02 11.41 -28.40
C LYS A 78 -4.49 12.76 -28.90
N LYS A 79 -3.25 12.82 -29.38
CA LYS A 79 -2.66 14.04 -29.95
C LYS A 79 -3.27 14.37 -31.31
N TYR A 80 -3.49 13.36 -32.16
CA TYR A 80 -4.09 13.55 -33.49
C TYR A 80 -5.60 13.77 -33.44
N SER A 81 -6.29 13.39 -32.37
CA SER A 81 -7.73 13.65 -32.19
C SER A 81 -8.04 14.97 -31.49
N ALA A 82 -7.01 15.75 -31.12
CA ALA A 82 -7.14 17.06 -30.48
C ALA A 82 -6.68 18.19 -31.41
N GLN A 83 -6.41 17.86 -32.68
CA GLN A 83 -6.24 18.76 -33.82
C GLN A 83 -7.49 18.64 -34.69
#